data_AF-A0A0H2SYM1-F1
#
_entry.id   AF-A0A0H2SYM1-F1
#
_cell.length_a   1.000
_cell.length_b   1.000
_cell.length_c   1.000
_cell.angle_alpha   90.00
_cell.angle_beta   90.00
_cell.angle_gamma   90.00
#
_symmetry.space_group_name_H-M   'P 1'
#
loop_
_entity.id
_entity.type
_entity.pdbx_description
1 polymer ?
#
loop_
_entity_poly.entity_id
_entity_poly.type
_entity_poly.pdbx_seq_one_letter_code
_entity_poly.pdbx_strand_id
1 'polypeptide(L)'
;MAKCKNYHEAAIEGANDGIFHGDHIHPTVMIWASLNGEKIKKLVEKVAEYDADYADDLKEMLEEYDTDVEDIPIPFPFSFATEKEFEDAEVLLKDVVTITEAKAYSFIVEAMSVEDEEDTVPSVFTECREGKIYLTLFNWEYNKLDEEEYENTDEDIQSFRLKIL
;
A
#
# COMPACT_ATOMS: atom_id res chain seq x y z
N MET A 1 -0.98 10.60 -16.59
CA MET A 1 0.08 10.04 -15.72
C MET A 1 0.07 10.85 -14.44
N ALA A 2 -0.43 10.28 -13.36
CA ALA A 2 -0.24 10.87 -12.04
C ALA A 2 1.27 10.92 -11.77
N LYS A 3 1.77 12.05 -11.25
CA LYS A 3 3.15 12.12 -10.76
C LYS A 3 3.22 11.24 -9.52
N CYS A 4 4.26 10.44 -9.34
CA CYS A 4 4.38 9.48 -8.21
C CYS A 4 3.95 10.07 -6.85
N LYS A 5 4.34 11.32 -6.58
CA LYS A 5 3.93 12.10 -5.40
C LYS A 5 2.42 12.15 -5.17
N ASN A 6 1.60 12.17 -6.23
CA ASN A 6 0.15 12.18 -6.10
C ASN A 6 -0.38 10.89 -5.45
N TYR A 7 0.19 9.73 -5.74
CA TYR A 7 -0.18 8.49 -5.06
C TYR A 7 0.21 8.54 -3.59
N HIS A 8 1.36 9.14 -3.28
CA HIS A 8 1.81 9.32 -1.91
C HIS A 8 0.89 10.24 -1.11
N GLU A 9 0.54 11.42 -1.63
CA GLU A 9 -0.40 12.32 -0.95
C GLU A 9 -1.80 11.70 -0.82
N ALA A 10 -2.29 11.00 -1.86
CA ALA A 10 -3.56 10.28 -1.78
C ALA A 10 -3.52 9.15 -0.74
N ALA A 11 -2.38 8.48 -0.58
CA ALA A 11 -2.18 7.48 0.46
C ALA A 11 -2.21 8.09 1.87
N ILE A 12 -1.61 9.27 2.06
CA ILE A 12 -1.64 10.01 3.31
C ILE A 12 -3.07 10.45 3.65
N GLU A 13 -3.81 10.97 2.67
CA GLU A 13 -5.22 11.33 2.84
C GLU A 13 -6.06 10.11 3.23
N GLY A 14 -5.92 8.99 2.51
CA GLY A 14 -6.63 7.74 2.82
C GLY A 14 -6.25 7.15 4.18
N ALA A 15 -5.00 7.29 4.61
CA ALA A 15 -4.54 6.81 5.91
C ALA A 15 -5.23 7.56 7.08
N ASN A 16 -5.37 8.87 6.94
CA ASN A 16 -6.06 9.72 7.92
C ASN A 16 -7.58 9.45 8.02
N ASP A 17 -8.20 8.98 6.93
CA ASP A 17 -9.66 8.76 6.87
C ASP A 17 -10.13 7.42 7.47
N GLY A 18 -9.23 6.57 7.98
CA GLY A 18 -9.67 5.36 8.71
C GLY A 18 -8.64 4.27 8.97
N ILE A 19 -7.40 4.39 8.52
CA ILE A 19 -6.35 3.37 8.73
C ILE A 19 -5.53 3.66 9.98
N PHE A 20 -5.35 4.94 10.30
CA PHE A 20 -4.72 5.33 11.55
C PHE A 20 -5.74 5.40 12.69
N HIS A 21 -5.44 4.70 13.77
CA HIS A 21 -6.12 4.86 15.06
C HIS A 21 -5.13 5.51 16.04
N GLY A 22 -5.63 6.32 16.99
CA GLY A 22 -4.78 7.14 17.87
C GLY A 22 -3.82 6.36 18.78
N ASP A 23 -3.89 5.03 18.77
CA ASP A 23 -3.04 4.12 19.54
C ASP A 23 -2.47 2.95 18.72
N HIS A 24 -2.83 2.78 17.44
CA HIS A 24 -2.29 1.72 16.57
C HIS A 24 -2.64 1.95 15.09
N ILE A 25 -1.94 1.23 14.20
CA ILE A 25 -2.21 1.21 12.76
C ILE A 25 -2.52 -0.21 12.33
N HIS A 26 -3.50 -0.38 11.45
CA HIS A 26 -3.67 -1.63 10.72
C HIS A 26 -2.74 -1.63 9.50
N PRO A 27 -1.65 -2.42 9.48
CA PRO A 27 -0.71 -2.40 8.37
C PRO A 27 -1.44 -2.70 7.06
N THR A 28 -1.29 -1.81 6.10
CA THR A 28 -2.06 -1.88 4.85
C THR A 28 -1.15 -1.59 3.67
N VAL A 29 -1.14 -2.49 2.68
CA VAL A 29 -0.55 -2.19 1.37
C VAL A 29 -1.66 -1.73 0.44
N MET A 30 -1.54 -0.56 -0.15
CA MET A 30 -2.45 -0.06 -1.17
C MET A 30 -1.78 -0.16 -2.54
N ILE A 31 -2.41 -0.88 -3.46
CA ILE A 31 -1.93 -0.99 -4.84
C ILE A 31 -2.67 0.02 -5.71
N TRP A 32 -1.92 0.86 -6.43
CA TRP A 32 -2.48 1.89 -7.31
C TRP A 32 -2.47 1.40 -8.75
N ALA A 33 -3.65 1.22 -9.35
CA ALA A 33 -3.78 0.70 -10.70
C ALA A 33 -4.97 1.28 -11.46
N SER A 34 -4.86 1.30 -12.79
CA SER A 34 -6.01 1.50 -13.66
C SER A 34 -6.55 0.13 -14.04
N LEU A 35 -7.80 -0.12 -13.69
CA LEU A 35 -8.47 -1.39 -13.91
C LEU A 35 -9.42 -1.33 -15.10
N ASN A 36 -9.79 -2.50 -15.59
CA ASN A 36 -10.91 -2.69 -16.49
C ASN A 36 -11.63 -3.98 -16.07
N GLY A 37 -12.78 -4.29 -16.68
CA GLY A 37 -13.56 -5.47 -16.30
C GLY A 37 -12.79 -6.80 -16.35
N GLU A 38 -11.82 -6.94 -17.26
CA GLU A 38 -10.97 -8.15 -17.32
C GLU A 38 -9.99 -8.21 -16.14
N LYS A 39 -9.32 -7.10 -15.84
CA LYS A 39 -8.36 -7.02 -14.71
C LYS A 39 -9.07 -7.20 -13.37
N ILE A 40 -10.24 -6.60 -13.18
CA ILE A 40 -11.07 -6.77 -11.96
C ILE A 40 -11.40 -8.24 -11.76
N LYS A 41 -11.89 -8.91 -12.82
CA LYS A 41 -12.23 -10.32 -12.73
C LYS A 41 -11.04 -11.18 -12.30
N LYS A 42 -9.88 -11.00 -12.94
CA LYS A 42 -8.65 -11.76 -12.61
C LYS A 42 -8.15 -11.45 -11.19
N LEU A 43 -8.24 -10.18 -10.78
CA LEU A 43 -7.87 -9.74 -9.44
C LEU A 43 -8.73 -10.44 -8.38
N VAL A 44 -10.06 -10.35 -8.51
CA VAL A 44 -11.00 -10.98 -7.57
C VAL A 44 -10.82 -12.49 -7.54
N GLU A 45 -10.71 -13.14 -8.70
CA GLU A 45 -10.43 -14.58 -8.78
C GLU A 45 -9.13 -14.95 -8.05
N LYS A 46 -8.09 -14.13 -8.17
CA LYS A 46 -6.81 -14.38 -7.52
C LYS A 46 -6.87 -14.18 -6.01
N VAL A 47 -7.53 -13.12 -5.54
CA VAL A 47 -7.71 -12.87 -4.10
C VAL A 47 -8.53 -13.98 -3.44
N ALA A 48 -9.55 -14.50 -4.14
CA ALA A 48 -10.38 -15.59 -3.65
C ALA A 48 -9.63 -16.92 -3.42
N GLU A 49 -8.44 -17.10 -4.01
CA GLU A 49 -7.56 -18.25 -3.71
C GLU A 49 -6.99 -18.19 -2.29
N TYR A 50 -6.89 -16.99 -1.70
CA TYR A 50 -6.30 -16.72 -0.40
C TYR A 50 -7.37 -16.38 0.64
N ASP A 51 -8.31 -15.50 0.28
CA ASP A 51 -9.38 -15.01 1.14
C ASP A 51 -10.63 -14.76 0.29
N ALA A 52 -11.59 -15.69 0.37
CA ALA A 52 -12.82 -15.62 -0.39
C ALA A 52 -13.78 -14.54 0.12
N ASP A 53 -13.81 -14.31 1.44
CA ASP A 53 -14.67 -13.30 2.05
C ASP A 53 -14.17 -11.90 1.63
N TYR A 54 -12.85 -11.68 1.71
CA TYR A 54 -12.25 -10.43 1.25
C TYR A 54 -12.38 -10.22 -0.27
N ALA A 55 -12.37 -11.29 -1.07
CA ALA A 55 -12.57 -11.18 -2.50
C ALA A 55 -13.97 -10.65 -2.88
N ASP A 56 -15.00 -11.05 -2.12
CA ASP A 56 -16.36 -10.55 -2.30
C ASP A 56 -16.45 -9.06 -1.91
N ASP A 57 -15.89 -8.67 -0.77
CA ASP A 57 -15.82 -7.27 -0.34
C ASP A 57 -15.06 -6.40 -1.36
N LEU A 58 -13.92 -6.91 -1.84
CA LEU A 58 -13.10 -6.24 -2.85
C LEU A 58 -13.88 -6.04 -4.15
N LYS A 59 -14.65 -7.04 -4.57
CA LYS A 59 -15.47 -6.93 -5.77
C LYS A 59 -16.54 -5.84 -5.63
N GLU A 60 -17.25 -5.81 -4.50
CA GLU A 60 -18.26 -4.78 -4.22
C GLU A 60 -17.64 -3.37 -4.24
N MET A 61 -16.49 -3.20 -3.57
CA MET A 61 -15.74 -1.95 -3.56
C MET A 61 -15.35 -1.50 -4.98
N LEU A 62 -14.84 -2.42 -5.81
CA LEU A 62 -14.38 -2.12 -7.17
C LEU A 62 -15.52 -1.76 -8.14
N GLU A 63 -16.75 -2.19 -7.86
CA GLU A 63 -17.93 -1.83 -8.66
C GLU A 63 -18.38 -0.37 -8.44
N GLU A 64 -17.94 0.29 -7.36
CA GLU A 64 -18.26 1.70 -7.08
C GLU A 64 -17.37 2.69 -7.84
N TYR A 65 -16.19 2.25 -8.28
CA TYR A 65 -15.21 3.11 -8.96
C TYR A 65 -15.48 3.26 -10.47
N ASP A 66 -15.24 4.45 -11.00
CA ASP A 66 -15.17 4.68 -12.46
C ASP A 66 -13.82 4.19 -13.01
N THR A 67 -13.79 2.91 -13.38
CA THR A 67 -12.55 2.24 -13.82
C THR A 67 -12.00 2.73 -15.17
N ASP A 68 -12.78 3.48 -15.95
CA ASP A 68 -12.35 3.97 -17.27
C ASP A 68 -11.50 5.25 -17.20
N VAL A 69 -11.46 5.91 -16.04
CA VAL A 69 -10.92 7.29 -15.94
C VAL A 69 -9.85 7.44 -14.85
N GLU A 70 -9.90 6.62 -13.79
CA GLU A 70 -9.10 6.84 -12.59
C GLU A 70 -8.15 5.69 -12.26
N ASP A 71 -7.02 6.05 -11.63
CA ASP A 71 -6.21 5.08 -10.92
C ASP A 71 -6.83 4.88 -9.55
N ILE A 72 -7.20 3.65 -9.24
CA ILE A 72 -7.93 3.33 -8.02
C ILE A 72 -6.98 2.76 -6.97
N PRO A 73 -7.17 3.10 -5.68
CA PRO A 73 -6.50 2.43 -4.58
C PRO A 73 -7.14 1.07 -4.32
N ILE A 74 -6.34 0.03 -4.28
CA ILE A 74 -6.75 -1.32 -3.94
C ILE A 74 -6.09 -1.67 -2.60
N PRO A 75 -6.80 -1.55 -1.46
CA PRO A 75 -6.22 -1.84 -0.16
C PRO A 75 -6.01 -3.35 0.02
N PHE A 76 -5.02 -3.70 0.82
CA PHE A 76 -4.77 -5.04 1.32
C PHE A 76 -4.35 -4.89 2.79
N PRO A 77 -5.31 -4.96 3.73
CA PRO A 77 -5.00 -4.96 5.15
C PRO A 77 -4.33 -6.29 5.50
N PHE A 78 -3.22 -6.24 6.22
CA PHE A 78 -2.45 -7.42 6.58
C PHE A 78 -2.29 -7.57 8.08
N SER A 79 -2.43 -8.81 8.53
CA SER A 79 -2.07 -9.26 9.87
C SER A 79 -1.35 -10.60 9.74
N PHE A 80 -0.04 -10.60 9.95
CA PHE A 80 0.79 -11.81 9.86
C PHE A 80 1.11 -12.32 11.26
N ALA A 81 0.75 -13.56 11.55
CA ALA A 81 1.18 -14.26 12.77
C ALA A 81 2.45 -15.07 12.56
N THR A 82 2.81 -15.38 11.30
CA THR A 82 3.96 -16.20 10.94
C THR A 82 4.70 -15.67 9.72
N GLU A 83 5.99 -16.01 9.61
CA GLU A 83 6.83 -15.70 8.43
C GLU A 83 6.24 -16.31 7.15
N LYS A 84 5.64 -17.49 7.24
CA LYS A 84 4.98 -18.12 6.09
C LYS A 84 3.78 -17.30 5.58
N GLU A 85 2.95 -16.77 6.47
CA GLU A 85 1.81 -15.93 6.06
C GLU A 85 2.29 -14.65 5.38
N PHE A 86 3.42 -14.09 5.82
CA PHE A 86 4.07 -12.97 5.15
C PHE A 86 4.56 -13.35 3.75
N GLU A 87 5.27 -14.48 3.59
CA GLU A 87 5.71 -14.98 2.28
C GLU A 87 4.54 -15.22 1.31
N ASP A 88 3.46 -15.84 1.80
CA ASP A 88 2.26 -16.12 1.01
C ASP A 88 1.58 -14.81 0.55
N ALA A 89 1.57 -13.78 1.40
CA ALA A 89 1.06 -12.45 1.05
C ALA A 89 1.97 -11.71 0.07
N GLU A 90 3.29 -11.81 0.17
CA GLU A 90 4.20 -11.25 -0.83
C GLU A 90 3.95 -11.86 -2.22
N VAL A 91 3.67 -13.17 -2.29
CA VAL A 91 3.31 -13.85 -3.54
C VAL A 91 1.99 -13.30 -4.09
N LEU A 92 0.96 -13.19 -3.25
CA LEU A 92 -0.32 -12.59 -3.64
C LEU A 92 -0.14 -11.17 -4.18
N LEU A 93 0.58 -10.30 -3.45
CA LEU A 93 0.81 -8.92 -3.85
C LEU A 93 1.55 -8.82 -5.19
N LYS A 94 2.56 -9.67 -5.44
CA LYS A 94 3.26 -9.73 -6.74
C LYS A 94 2.33 -10.14 -7.88
N ASP A 95 1.47 -11.13 -7.65
CA ASP A 95 0.50 -11.58 -8.63
C ASP A 95 -0.53 -10.47 -8.91
N VAL A 96 -1.01 -9.77 -7.87
CA VAL A 96 -1.93 -8.63 -8.00
C VAL A 96 -1.28 -7.49 -8.78
N VAL A 97 -0.05 -7.08 -8.44
CA VAL A 97 0.69 -6.05 -9.17
C VAL A 97 0.83 -6.43 -10.65
N THR A 98 1.10 -7.70 -10.93
CA THR A 98 1.22 -8.21 -12.30
C THR A 98 -0.11 -8.16 -13.06
N ILE A 99 -1.20 -8.64 -12.45
CA ILE A 99 -2.54 -8.65 -13.04
C ILE A 99 -3.03 -7.24 -13.34
N THR A 100 -2.83 -6.33 -12.39
CA THR A 100 -3.34 -4.96 -12.46
C THR A 100 -2.45 -4.04 -13.28
N GLU A 101 -1.20 -4.45 -13.52
CA GLU A 101 -0.12 -3.63 -14.07
C GLU A 101 0.10 -2.38 -13.22
N ALA A 102 0.17 -2.57 -11.90
CA ALA A 102 0.20 -1.48 -10.92
C ALA A 102 1.23 -0.39 -11.27
N LYS A 103 0.84 0.85 -11.00
CA LYS A 103 1.67 2.04 -11.23
C LYS A 103 2.48 2.42 -9.99
N ALA A 104 1.97 2.09 -8.81
CA ALA A 104 2.62 2.28 -7.53
C ALA A 104 2.05 1.31 -6.49
N TYR A 105 2.75 1.15 -5.38
CA TYR A 105 2.15 0.70 -4.12
C TYR A 105 2.49 1.69 -3.01
N SER A 106 1.58 1.83 -2.06
CA SER A 106 1.82 2.49 -0.79
C SER A 106 1.78 1.46 0.32
N PHE A 107 2.65 1.60 1.31
CA PHE A 107 2.65 0.75 2.49
C PHE A 107 2.50 1.63 3.73
N ILE A 108 1.40 1.43 4.45
CA ILE A 108 1.05 2.16 5.65
C ILE A 108 1.33 1.26 6.83
N VAL A 109 2.26 1.66 7.69
CA VAL A 109 2.74 0.83 8.81
C VAL A 109 3.31 1.71 9.91
N GLU A 110 3.49 1.14 11.10
CA GLU A 110 4.28 1.73 12.16
C GLU A 110 5.78 1.57 11.86
N ALA A 111 6.53 2.67 11.91
CA ALA A 111 7.98 2.71 11.82
C ALA A 111 8.59 3.06 13.18
N MET A 112 9.85 2.68 13.43
CA MET A 112 10.53 3.11 14.67
C MET A 112 10.70 4.63 14.67
N SER A 113 10.45 5.25 15.82
CA SER A 113 10.61 6.70 15.99
C SER A 113 12.09 7.08 15.89
N VAL A 114 12.35 8.21 15.21
CA VAL A 114 13.70 8.80 15.14
C VAL A 114 14.09 9.46 16.47
N GLU A 115 13.10 9.86 17.27
CA GLU A 115 13.33 10.51 18.57
C GLU A 115 13.54 9.51 19.73
N ASP A 116 12.89 8.34 19.66
CA ASP A 116 12.99 7.27 20.66
C ASP A 116 12.86 5.89 19.99
N GLU A 117 13.98 5.15 19.91
CA GLU A 117 14.01 3.83 19.25
C GLU A 117 13.14 2.76 19.95
N GLU A 118 12.66 3.02 21.18
CA GLU A 118 11.70 2.14 21.87
C GLU A 118 10.24 2.40 21.46
N ASP A 119 9.97 3.47 20.71
CA ASP A 119 8.62 3.91 20.32
C ASP A 119 8.38 3.76 18.81
N THR A 120 7.11 3.63 18.43
CA THR A 120 6.71 3.58 17.02
C THR A 120 5.91 4.81 16.62
N VAL A 121 6.00 5.17 15.34
CA VAL A 121 5.29 6.30 14.75
C VAL A 121 4.61 5.88 13.45
N PRO A 122 3.46 6.46 13.10
CA PRO A 122 2.84 6.22 11.82
C PRO A 122 3.73 6.61 10.64
N SER A 123 3.76 5.75 9.63
CA SER A 123 4.49 5.98 8.39
C SER A 123 3.65 5.65 7.18
N VAL A 124 3.86 6.43 6.12
CA VAL A 124 3.37 6.13 4.78
C VAL A 124 4.59 6.02 3.89
N PHE A 125 4.78 4.87 3.29
CA PHE A 125 5.76 4.61 2.25
C PHE A 125 5.04 4.53 0.90
N THR A 126 5.64 4.98 -0.19
CA THR A 126 5.10 4.78 -1.55
C THR A 126 6.22 4.58 -2.55
N GLU A 127 6.18 3.49 -3.30
CA GLU A 127 7.09 3.21 -4.41
C GLU A 127 6.31 3.17 -5.72
N CYS A 128 6.78 3.90 -6.72
CA CYS A 128 6.22 3.90 -8.06
C CYS A 128 7.01 3.00 -9.00
N ARG A 129 6.35 2.51 -10.05
CA ARG A 129 6.94 1.63 -11.06
C ARG A 129 8.16 2.24 -11.78
N GLU A 130 8.28 3.57 -11.79
CA GLU A 130 9.45 4.28 -12.32
C GLU A 130 10.67 4.25 -11.39
N GLY A 131 10.53 3.71 -10.17
CA GLY A 131 11.59 3.60 -9.16
C GLY A 131 11.61 4.71 -8.13
N LYS A 132 10.74 5.72 -8.24
CA LYS A 132 10.65 6.79 -7.25
C LYS A 132 9.96 6.34 -5.97
N ILE A 133 10.50 6.75 -4.84
CA ILE A 133 10.03 6.39 -3.51
C ILE A 133 9.82 7.65 -2.66
N TYR A 134 8.74 7.64 -1.87
CA TYR A 134 8.43 8.67 -0.88
C TYR A 134 8.15 8.00 0.46
N LEU A 135 8.71 8.55 1.54
CA LEU A 135 8.46 8.11 2.91
C LEU A 135 8.09 9.33 3.75
N THR A 136 6.92 9.30 4.38
CA THR A 136 6.50 10.34 5.34
C THR A 136 6.27 9.70 6.70
N LEU A 137 6.84 10.31 7.73
CA LEU A 137 6.60 9.96 9.14
C LEU A 137 5.65 10.97 9.77
N PHE A 138 4.80 10.50 10.67
CA PHE A 138 3.83 11.32 11.40
C PHE A 138 3.95 11.09 12.89
N ASN A 139 3.56 12.06 13.71
CA ASN A 139 3.26 11.75 15.11
C ASN A 139 1.85 11.12 15.23
N TRP A 140 1.50 10.61 16.41
CA TRP A 140 0.18 10.04 16.70
C TRP A 140 -0.98 11.06 16.63
N GLU A 141 -0.67 12.36 16.52
CA GLU A 141 -1.63 13.44 16.26
C GLU A 141 -1.73 13.79 14.76
N TYR A 142 -1.13 12.97 13.89
CA TYR A 142 -1.10 13.11 12.42
C TYR A 142 -0.39 14.37 11.89
N ASN A 143 0.50 14.95 12.68
CA ASN A 143 1.40 15.99 12.19
C ASN A 143 2.60 15.34 11.50
N LYS A 144 2.89 15.76 10.26
CA LYS A 144 4.10 15.34 9.53
C LYS A 144 5.34 15.69 10.37
N LEU A 145 6.14 14.68 10.67
CA LEU A 145 7.44 14.81 11.33
C LEU A 145 8.56 14.97 10.31
N ASP A 146 8.53 14.13 9.28
CA ASP A 146 9.54 14.11 8.22
C ASP A 146 8.96 13.59 6.89
N GLU A 147 9.57 13.99 5.77
CA GLU A 147 9.25 13.54 4.42
C GLU A 147 10.54 13.41 3.61
N GLU A 148 10.88 12.18 3.21
CA GLU A 148 12.06 11.86 2.42
C GLU A 148 11.69 11.30 1.04
N GLU A 149 12.54 11.60 0.05
CA GLU A 149 12.43 11.12 -1.32
C GLU A 149 13.66 10.26 -1.66
N TYR A 150 13.43 9.08 -2.24
CA TYR A 150 14.50 8.16 -2.65
C TYR A 150 14.29 7.64 -4.07
N GLU A 151 15.34 7.09 -4.64
CA GLU A 151 15.28 6.21 -5.81
C GLU A 151 15.38 4.75 -5.37
N ASN A 152 14.81 3.84 -6.15
CA ASN A 152 14.80 2.41 -5.84
C ASN A 152 16.17 1.73 -5.88
N THR A 153 17.21 2.48 -6.23
CA THR A 153 18.61 2.06 -6.18
C THR A 153 19.33 2.49 -4.91
N ASP A 154 18.73 3.36 -4.09
CA ASP A 154 19.37 3.89 -2.89
C ASP A 154 19.48 2.81 -1.81
N GLU A 155 20.67 2.63 -1.25
CA GLU A 155 20.94 1.54 -0.29
C GLU A 155 20.13 1.68 1.00
N ASP A 156 19.89 2.92 1.44
CA ASP A 156 19.24 3.26 2.71
C ASP A 156 17.77 2.83 2.76
N ILE A 157 17.11 2.67 1.60
CA ILE A 157 15.68 2.32 1.53
C ILE A 157 15.42 0.85 1.18
N GLN A 158 16.45 0.07 0.86
CA GLN A 158 16.28 -1.29 0.33
C GLN A 158 15.60 -2.26 1.28
N SER A 159 15.85 -2.14 2.59
CA SER A 159 15.26 -3.02 3.61
C SER A 159 13.77 -2.79 3.85
N PHE A 160 13.26 -1.61 3.46
CA PHE A 160 11.86 -1.23 3.66
C PHE A 160 10.96 -1.59 2.47
N ARG A 161 11.55 -1.95 1.33
CA ARG A 161 10.81 -2.23 0.08
C ARG A 161 10.24 -3.64 0.06
N LEU A 162 8.99 -3.77 -0.37
CA LEU A 162 8.32 -5.07 -0.54
C LEU A 162 8.71 -5.82 -1.83
N LYS A 163 9.60 -5.26 -2.68
CA LYS A 163 10.06 -5.87 -3.95
C LYS A 163 8.92 -6.50 -4.78
N ILE A 164 7.79 -5.81 -4.85
CA ILE A 164 6.59 -6.26 -5.60
C ILE A 164 6.39 -5.54 -6.93
N LEU A 165 7.16 -4.47 -7.20
CA LEU A 165 7.19 -3.72 -8.47
C LEU A 165 8.45 -4.00 -9.30
#